data_AF-A0A3B9F756-F1
#
_entry.id   AF-A0A3B9F756-F1
#
_cell.length_a   1.000
_cell.length_b   1.000
_cell.length_c   1.000
_cell.angle_alpha   90.00
_cell.angle_beta   90.00
_cell.angle_gamma   90.00
#
_symmetry.space_group_name_H-M   'P 1'
#
loop_
_entity.id
_entity.type
_entity.pdbx_description
1 polymer ?
#
loop_
_entity_poly.entity_id
_entity_poly.type
_entity_poly.pdbx_seq_one_letter_code
_entity_poly.pdbx_strand_id
1 'polypeptide(L)'
;MLQDTSTIRHYQKLTDAFVELWNRGYRTDDIRIYLDGYLAALRHSNTIEPFLIHRLEEEVTRYLYDISNFIMVQTEPEPDYH
;
A
#
# COMPACT_ATOMS: atom_id res chain seq x y z
N MET A 1 3.67 12.11 -5.87
CA MET A 1 2.86 11.95 -7.10
C MET A 1 3.49 10.95 -8.06
N LEU A 2 3.17 9.67 -7.89
CA LEU A 2 3.52 8.59 -8.83
C LEU A 2 3.05 9.01 -10.24
N GLN A 3 3.96 9.18 -11.19
CA GLN A 3 3.64 9.63 -12.56
C GLN A 3 3.59 8.48 -13.57
N ASP A 4 4.14 7.32 -13.21
CA ASP A 4 4.17 6.16 -14.08
C ASP A 4 2.95 5.26 -13.86
N THR A 5 2.27 4.89 -14.95
CA THR A 5 1.07 4.04 -14.92
C THR A 5 1.35 2.66 -14.33
N SER A 6 2.53 2.10 -14.56
CA SER A 6 2.93 0.80 -14.00
C SER A 6 3.07 0.90 -12.49
N THR A 7 3.78 1.93 -12.01
CA THR A 7 3.98 2.16 -10.57
C THR A 7 2.65 2.40 -9.85
N ILE A 8 1.71 3.14 -10.44
CA ILE A 8 0.36 3.34 -9.88
C ILE A 8 -0.37 1.99 -9.74
N ARG A 9 -0.29 1.13 -10.77
CA ARG A 9 -0.94 -0.20 -10.72
C ARG A 9 -0.32 -1.10 -9.65
N HIS A 10 1.01 -1.06 -9.48
CA HIS A 10 1.69 -1.80 -8.41
C HIS A 10 1.31 -1.27 -7.03
N TYR A 11 1.23 0.05 -6.88
CA TYR A 11 0.79 0.69 -5.64
C TYR A 11 -0.63 0.24 -5.26
N GLN A 12 -1.59 0.34 -6.19
CA GLN A 12 -2.98 -0.09 -5.96
C GLN A 12 -3.07 -1.58 -5.58
N LYS A 13 -2.32 -2.44 -6.27
CA LYS A 13 -2.28 -3.88 -5.93
C LYS A 13 -1.72 -4.14 -4.53
N LEU A 14 -0.70 -3.40 -4.12
CA LEU A 14 -0.10 -3.55 -2.80
C LEU A 14 -1.06 -3.07 -1.70
N THR A 15 -1.68 -1.90 -1.86
CA THR A 15 -2.64 -1.39 -0.87
C THR A 15 -3.84 -2.32 -0.72
N ASP A 16 -4.37 -2.85 -1.83
CA ASP A 16 -5.47 -3.82 -1.81
C ASP A 16 -5.07 -5.11 -1.06
N ALA A 17 -3.87 -5.64 -1.35
CA ALA A 17 -3.33 -6.80 -0.64
C ALA A 17 -3.12 -6.52 0.86
N PHE A 18 -2.66 -5.32 1.23
CA PHE A 18 -2.48 -4.95 2.64
C PHE A 18 -3.81 -4.90 3.37
N VAL A 19 -4.85 -4.32 2.75
CA VAL A 19 -6.20 -4.31 3.32
C VAL A 19 -6.74 -5.73 3.47
N GLU A 20 -6.53 -6.60 2.47
CA GLU A 20 -6.94 -8.01 2.56
C GLU A 20 -6.23 -8.74 3.72
N LEU A 21 -4.90 -8.60 3.82
CA LEU A 21 -4.10 -9.21 4.89
C LEU A 21 -4.52 -8.66 6.27
N TRP A 22 -4.74 -7.36 6.37
CA TRP A 22 -5.22 -6.73 7.59
C TRP A 22 -6.59 -7.27 8.01
N ASN A 23 -7.55 -7.36 7.08
CA ASN A 23 -8.88 -7.92 7.34
C ASN A 23 -8.83 -9.41 7.73
N ARG A 24 -7.84 -10.16 7.23
CA ARG A 24 -7.58 -11.54 7.65
C ARG A 24 -6.94 -11.66 9.04
N GLY A 25 -6.55 -10.54 9.66
CA GLY A 25 -5.95 -10.50 10.99
C GLY A 25 -4.43 -10.65 11.02
N TYR A 26 -3.75 -10.52 9.88
CA TYR A 26 -2.29 -10.47 9.84
C TYR A 26 -1.77 -9.21 10.53
N ARG A 27 -0.61 -9.30 11.17
CA ARG A 27 -0.01 -8.14 11.84
C ARG A 27 0.73 -7.30 10.81
N THR A 28 0.96 -6.03 11.14
CA THR A 28 1.75 -5.11 10.31
C THR A 28 3.15 -5.66 9.99
N ASP A 29 3.73 -6.48 10.87
CA ASP A 29 5.02 -7.14 10.65
C ASP A 29 4.96 -8.18 9.52
N ASP A 30 3.92 -9.03 9.49
CA ASP A 30 3.69 -9.99 8.40
C ASP A 30 3.48 -9.29 7.05
N ILE A 31 2.71 -8.20 7.07
CA ILE A 31 2.45 -7.39 5.87
C ILE A 31 3.75 -6.74 5.36
N ARG A 32 4.64 -6.34 6.27
CA ARG A 32 5.97 -5.80 5.93
C ARG A 32 6.84 -6.86 5.26
N ILE A 33 6.83 -8.10 5.74
CA ILE A 33 7.56 -9.21 5.12
C ILE A 33 7.03 -9.47 3.70
N TYR A 34 5.70 -9.43 3.51
CA TYR A 34 5.09 -9.53 2.18
C TYR A 34 5.54 -8.41 1.24
N LEU A 35 5.58 -7.16 1.73
CA LEU A 35 6.08 -6.01 0.97
C LEU A 35 7.54 -6.20 0.53
N ASP A 36 8.41 -6.61 1.45
CA ASP A 36 9.84 -6.83 1.15
C ASP A 36 10.02 -7.87 0.03
N GLY A 37 9.32 -9.01 0.12
CA GLY A 37 9.33 -10.03 -0.92
C GLY A 37 8.80 -9.53 -2.27
N TYR A 38 7.77 -8.70 -2.26
CA TYR A 38 7.24 -8.08 -3.48
C TYR A 38 8.24 -7.12 -4.13
N LEU A 39 8.88 -6.26 -3.34
CA LEU A 39 9.88 -5.31 -3.83
C LEU A 39 11.12 -6.03 -4.37
N ALA A 40 11.56 -7.11 -3.70
CA ALA A 40 12.64 -7.95 -4.19
C ALA A 40 12.32 -8.57 -5.56
N ALA A 41 11.11 -9.11 -5.72
CA ALA A 41 10.64 -9.66 -7.00
C ALA A 41 10.53 -8.57 -8.10
N LEU A 42 10.08 -7.37 -7.71
CA LEU A 42 9.95 -6.23 -8.63
C LEU A 42 11.33 -5.74 -9.12
N ARG A 43 12.32 -5.68 -8.21
CA ARG A 43 13.72 -5.39 -8.56
C ARG A 43 14.29 -6.45 -9.48
N HIS A 44 14.06 -7.73 -9.20
CA HIS A 44 14.59 -8.82 -10.01
C HIS A 44 13.94 -8.90 -11.40
N SER A 45 12.69 -8.46 -11.54
CA SER A 45 12.00 -8.44 -12.84
C SER A 45 12.54 -7.37 -13.80
N ASN A 46 13.39 -6.44 -13.33
CA ASN A 46 14.01 -5.35 -14.10
C ASN A 46 13.02 -4.55 -14.97
N THR A 47 11.74 -4.58 -14.59
CA THR A 47 10.62 -3.99 -15.35
C THR A 47 10.43 -2.52 -15.00
N ILE A 48 10.97 -2.08 -13.86
CA ILE A 48 10.81 -0.75 -13.30
C ILE A 48 12.17 -0.22 -12.83
N GLU A 49 12.41 1.07 -13.06
CA GLU A 49 13.63 1.73 -12.62
C GLU A 49 13.77 1.71 -11.09
N PRO A 50 15.00 1.55 -10.55
CA PRO A 50 15.22 1.46 -9.11
C PRO A 50 14.71 2.69 -8.34
N PHE A 51 14.75 3.87 -8.97
CA PHE A 51 14.18 5.10 -8.40
C PHE A 51 12.66 5.01 -8.19
N LEU A 52 11.93 4.42 -9.14
CA LEU A 52 10.48 4.23 -9.03
C LEU A 52 10.14 3.19 -7.96
N ILE A 53 10.97 2.16 -7.79
CA ILE A 53 10.81 1.16 -6.72
C ILE A 53 11.00 1.81 -5.35
N HIS A 54 12.04 2.62 -5.17
CA HIS A 54 12.26 3.35 -3.91
C HIS A 54 11.10 4.28 -3.58
N ARG A 55 10.60 5.02 -4.59
CA ARG A 55 9.45 5.89 -4.39
C ARG A 55 8.18 5.10 -4.03
N LEU A 56 7.97 3.95 -4.68
CA LEU A 56 6.87 3.06 -4.36
C LEU A 56 6.98 2.61 -2.91
N GLU A 57 8.13 2.07 -2.51
CA GLU A 57 8.45 1.62 -1.15
C GLU A 57 8.10 2.68 -0.10
N GLU A 58 8.51 3.94 -0.29
CA GLU A 58 8.20 5.03 0.63
C GLU A 58 6.68 5.24 0.79
N GLU A 59 5.94 5.28 -0.32
CA GLU A 59 4.49 5.53 -0.31
C GLU A 59 3.73 4.35 0.33
N VAL A 60 4.06 3.09 -0.02
CA VAL A 60 3.41 1.93 0.61
C VAL A 60 3.81 1.75 2.07
N THR A 61 5.04 2.07 2.43
CA THR A 61 5.48 2.08 3.83
C THR A 61 4.68 3.09 4.63
N ARG A 62 4.53 4.31 4.10
CA ARG A 62 3.71 5.35 4.72
C ARG A 62 2.25 4.91 4.88
N TYR A 63 1.67 4.30 3.85
CA TYR A 63 0.31 3.75 3.91
C TYR A 63 0.18 2.65 4.98
N LEU A 64 1.15 1.73 5.06
CA LEU A 64 1.17 0.63 6.03
C LEU A 64 1.27 1.10 7.49
N TYR A 65 2.05 2.16 7.74
CA TYR A 65 2.18 2.74 9.08
C TYR A 65 0.96 3.57 9.50
N ASP A 66 0.17 4.05 8.54
CA ASP A 66 -1.03 4.82 8.82
C ASP A 66 -2.22 3.86 9.01
N ILE A 67 -2.40 3.42 10.26
CA ILE A 67 -3.44 2.47 10.69
C ILE A 67 -4.84 2.97 10.30
N SER A 68 -5.05 4.28 10.21
CA SER A 68 -6.31 4.91 9.78
C SER A 68 -6.71 4.56 8.35
N ASN A 69 -5.77 4.16 7.48
CA ASN A 69 -6.12 3.65 6.14
C ASN A 69 -6.81 2.28 6.19
N PHE A 70 -6.58 1.50 7.24
CA PHE A 70 -7.10 0.14 7.41
C PHE A 70 -8.34 0.08 8.28
N ILE A 71 -8.45 1.00 9.24
CA ILE A 71 -9.67 1.23 9.97
C ILE A 71 -10.60 1.90 8.96
N MET A 72 -11.66 1.20 8.50
CA MET A 72 -12.74 1.86 7.78
C MET A 72 -13.13 3.06 8.63
N VAL A 73 -12.84 4.27 8.12
CA VAL A 73 -13.42 5.49 8.67
C VAL A 73 -14.91 5.20 8.63
N GLN A 74 -15.51 4.94 9.79
CA GLN A 74 -16.95 5.09 9.91
C GLN A 74 -17.17 6.50 9.44
N THR A 75 -17.68 6.65 8.22
CA THR A 75 -18.08 7.93 7.66
C THR A 75 -18.86 8.59 8.76
N GLU A 76 -18.30 9.65 9.37
CA GLU A 76 -19.09 10.50 10.25
C GLU A 76 -20.34 10.81 9.44
N PRO A 77 -21.54 10.43 9.91
CA PRO A 77 -22.75 10.72 9.16
C PRO A 77 -22.71 12.22 8.93
N GLU A 78 -22.75 12.65 7.67
CA GLU A 78 -22.78 14.06 7.30
C GLU A 78 -23.78 14.73 8.25
N PRO A 79 -23.37 15.73 9.06
CA PRO A 79 -24.31 16.40 9.93
C PRO A 79 -25.33 17.04 9.00
N ASP A 80 -26.53 16.46 9.01
CA ASP A 80 -27.69 16.95 8.29
C ASP A 80 -27.98 18.37 8.80
N TYR A 81 -27.52 19.36 8.03
CA TYR A 81 -27.79 20.76 8.29
C TYR A 81 -29.24 21.04 7.89
N HIS A 82 -30.14 20.92 8.87
CA HIS A 82 -31.53 21.35 8.80
C HIS A 82 -31.73 22.82 9.22
#